data_AF-A0A1C5J460-F1
#
_entry.id   AF-A0A1C5J460-F1
#
_cell.length_a   1.000
_cell.length_b   1.000
_cell.length_c   1.000
_cell.angle_alpha   90.00
_cell.angle_beta   90.00
_cell.angle_gamma   90.00
#
_symmetry.space_group_name_H-M   'P 1'
#
loop_
_entity.id
_entity.type
_entity.pdbx_description
1 polymer ?
#
loop_
_entity_poly.entity_id
_entity_poly.type
_entity_poly.pdbx_seq_one_letter_code
_entity_poly.pdbx_strand_id
1 'polypeptide(L)'
;MIRWLTEPVPRGRIAAFRTLVYLFVAADLVIFTPWVRTRVDVPGELYQPLLIGRLLPLPTPTPGLVAVVFWALLALALLAATGRAPRLLGWTVFALYFQWMIVAMSYGKVDHDRFALLVALAALPTAGRARHGDPTRSEAGGWALRVTQIAVICTYFLAAWAKLRFGGPDWATGSVLARAIIRRGTDLADLIAQVPYLLIVAQFGILAFELLSPLVFLLPERWRHATIGFFYSFHVVTIATITISFAPHLVAMTSFLPLEKLRPLDRLRRLRRRDPPNPVDHTAGQAVTTPVDDVRATPLPQS
;
A
#
# COMPACT_ATOMS: atom_id res chain seq x y z
N MET A 1 -20.97 -7.31 15.67
CA MET A 1 -19.86 -6.34 15.44
C MET A 1 -18.49 -7.03 15.41
N ILE A 2 -18.13 -7.86 16.40
CA ILE A 2 -16.82 -8.56 16.46
C ILE A 2 -16.53 -9.40 15.20
N ARG A 3 -17.51 -10.14 14.67
CA ARG A 3 -17.33 -10.99 13.47
C ARG A 3 -16.85 -10.26 12.23
N TRP A 4 -17.27 -9.01 12.01
CA TRP A 4 -16.80 -8.21 10.86
C TRP A 4 -15.34 -7.79 11.03
N LEU A 5 -14.95 -7.46 12.27
CA LEU A 5 -13.61 -7.07 12.62
C LEU A 5 -12.63 -8.24 12.50
N THR A 6 -13.07 -9.46 12.80
CA THR A 6 -12.24 -10.66 12.85
C THR A 6 -12.51 -11.64 11.71
N GLU A 7 -13.22 -11.24 10.64
CA GLU A 7 -13.57 -12.11 9.51
C GLU A 7 -12.36 -12.94 9.04
N PRO A 8 -12.41 -14.28 9.07
CA PRO A 8 -11.24 -15.12 8.82
C PRO A 8 -10.67 -14.92 7.41
N VAL A 9 -9.37 -14.64 7.31
CA VAL A 9 -8.66 -14.52 6.02
C VAL A 9 -7.57 -15.59 5.89
N PRO A 10 -7.18 -15.99 4.66
CA PRO A 10 -6.08 -16.94 4.46
C PRO A 10 -4.78 -16.45 5.10
N ARG A 11 -4.08 -17.31 5.82
CA ARG A 11 -2.75 -17.02 6.40
C ARG A 11 -1.74 -16.58 5.33
N GLY A 12 -1.84 -17.10 4.11
CA GLY A 12 -1.07 -16.65 2.96
C GLY A 12 -1.17 -15.16 2.70
N ARG A 13 -2.35 -14.55 2.91
CA ARG A 13 -2.57 -13.10 2.75
C ARG A 13 -1.77 -12.30 3.78
N ILE A 14 -1.75 -12.79 5.02
CA ILE A 14 -0.98 -12.18 6.11
C ILE A 14 0.52 -12.28 5.86
N ALA A 15 1.00 -13.42 5.36
CA ALA A 15 2.41 -13.58 5.01
C ALA A 15 2.83 -12.62 3.88
N ALA A 16 1.99 -12.47 2.85
CA ALA A 16 2.22 -11.52 1.76
C ALA A 16 2.22 -10.07 2.25
N PHE A 17 1.19 -9.68 3.01
CA PHE A 17 1.08 -8.34 3.58
C PHE A 17 2.26 -8.00 4.49
N ARG A 18 2.64 -8.93 5.39
CA ARG A 18 3.79 -8.81 6.29
C ARG A 18 5.09 -8.59 5.52
N THR A 19 5.33 -9.41 4.49
CA THR A 19 6.54 -9.32 3.67
C THR A 19 6.62 -7.94 3.02
N LEU A 20 5.53 -7.50 2.39
CA LEU A 20 5.46 -6.17 1.77
C LEU A 20 5.70 -5.05 2.77
N VAL A 21 5.01 -5.05 3.90
CA VAL A 21 5.12 -4.01 4.95
C VAL A 21 6.55 -3.90 5.47
N TYR A 22 7.19 -5.02 5.82
CA TYR A 22 8.55 -4.95 6.37
C TYR A 22 9.62 -4.64 5.32
N LEU A 23 9.46 -5.11 4.07
CA LEU A 23 10.33 -4.66 2.98
C LEU A 23 10.16 -3.17 2.72
N PHE A 24 8.93 -2.66 2.80
CA PHE A 24 8.67 -1.23 2.68
C PHE A 24 9.29 -0.44 3.84
N VAL A 25 9.30 -0.93 5.08
CA VAL A 25 10.02 -0.26 6.18
C VAL A 25 11.50 -0.07 5.83
N ALA A 26 12.15 -1.09 5.29
CA ALA A 26 13.54 -0.96 4.83
C ALA A 26 13.67 0.08 3.71
N ALA A 27 12.74 0.09 2.75
CA ALA A 27 12.70 1.09 1.67
C ALA A 27 12.40 2.51 2.19
N ASP A 28 11.53 2.67 3.19
CA ASP A 28 11.21 3.98 3.78
C ASP A 28 12.47 4.60 4.37
N LEU A 29 13.25 3.84 5.14
CA LEU A 29 14.50 4.31 5.72
C LEU A 29 15.51 4.85 4.71
N VAL A 30 15.64 4.19 3.56
CA VAL A 30 16.74 4.47 2.61
C VAL A 30 16.31 5.30 1.40
N ILE A 31 15.02 5.28 1.03
CA ILE A 31 14.49 5.94 -0.17
C ILE A 31 13.57 7.12 0.21
N PHE A 32 12.60 6.91 1.09
CA PHE A 32 11.52 7.88 1.31
C PHE A 32 11.77 8.84 2.47
N THR A 33 12.47 8.38 3.52
CA THR A 33 12.79 9.15 4.72
C THR A 33 14.28 9.16 5.11
N PRO A 34 15.25 9.13 4.18
CA PRO A 34 16.67 9.18 4.55
C PRO A 34 17.02 10.48 5.33
N TRP A 35 16.24 11.55 5.11
CA TRP A 35 16.35 12.83 5.81
C TRP A 35 16.11 12.75 7.32
N VAL A 36 15.47 11.69 7.85
CA VAL A 36 15.30 11.56 9.31
C VAL A 36 16.65 11.42 10.01
N ARG A 37 17.65 10.86 9.33
CA ARG A 37 19.03 10.79 9.83
C ARG A 37 19.64 12.16 10.08
N THR A 38 19.29 13.16 9.28
CA THR A 38 19.84 14.52 9.38
C THR A 38 19.16 15.35 10.47
N ARG A 39 18.18 14.77 11.20
CA ARG A 39 17.58 15.45 12.37
C ARG A 39 18.57 15.69 13.50
N VAL A 40 19.64 14.90 13.55
CA VAL A 40 20.72 15.04 14.53
C VAL A 40 21.50 16.35 14.36
N ASP A 41 21.44 16.95 13.16
CA ASP A 41 22.10 18.21 12.83
C ASP A 41 21.22 19.44 13.15
N VAL A 42 19.95 19.21 13.53
CA VAL A 42 19.02 20.28 13.88
C VAL A 42 19.25 20.70 15.34
N PRO A 43 19.39 22.01 15.63
CA PRO A 43 19.56 22.50 17.00
C PRO A 43 18.51 21.93 17.97
N GLY A 44 18.97 21.44 19.12
CA GLY A 44 18.12 20.83 20.14
C GLY A 44 17.06 21.79 20.70
N GLU A 45 17.30 23.10 20.65
CA GLU A 45 16.34 24.15 21.02
C GLU A 45 15.07 24.15 20.15
N LEU A 46 15.13 23.59 18.93
CA LEU A 46 13.97 23.42 18.05
C LEU A 46 13.23 22.10 18.27
N TYR A 47 13.71 21.25 19.21
CA TYR A 47 13.07 19.99 19.54
C TYR A 47 11.73 20.24 20.23
N GLN A 48 10.65 19.86 19.55
CA GLN A 48 9.29 19.91 20.06
C GLN A 48 8.71 18.50 20.07
N PRO A 49 8.84 17.76 21.21
CA PRO A 49 8.39 16.38 21.27
C PRO A 49 6.89 16.27 21.00
N LEU A 50 6.52 15.19 20.32
CA LEU A 50 5.13 14.73 20.23
C LEU A 50 4.55 14.51 21.63
N LEU A 51 3.22 14.43 21.75
CA LEU A 51 2.55 14.20 23.03
C LEU A 51 3.17 13.04 23.84
N ILE A 52 3.48 11.93 23.18
CA ILE A 52 4.11 10.77 23.83
C ILE A 52 5.50 11.11 24.40
N GLY A 53 6.29 11.94 23.72
CA GLY A 53 7.60 12.40 24.19
C GLY A 53 7.52 13.51 25.24
N ARG A 54 6.32 14.05 25.50
CA ARG A 54 6.04 14.92 26.65
C ARG A 54 5.58 14.11 27.87
N LEU A 55 4.80 13.06 27.65
CA LEU A 55 4.32 12.15 28.71
C LEU A 55 5.45 11.25 29.22
N LEU A 56 6.28 10.74 28.31
CA LEU A 56 7.56 10.11 28.60
C LEU A 56 8.60 11.16 28.23
N PRO A 57 9.30 11.82 29.17
CA PRO A 57 10.17 12.96 28.87
C PRO A 57 11.39 12.52 28.04
N LEU A 58 11.19 12.33 26.75
CA LEU A 58 12.19 11.85 25.81
C LEU A 58 13.16 13.01 25.53
N PRO A 59 14.47 12.81 25.71
CA PRO A 59 15.45 13.84 25.41
C PRO A 59 15.55 14.08 23.90
N THR A 60 16.21 15.18 23.52
CA THR A 60 16.59 15.45 22.14
C THR A 60 17.34 14.23 21.57
N PRO A 61 16.99 13.73 20.37
CA PRO A 61 17.63 12.56 19.77
C PRO A 61 19.14 12.78 19.57
N THR A 62 19.95 11.87 20.09
CA THR A 62 21.41 11.91 19.90
C THR A 62 21.83 11.23 18.59
N PRO A 63 23.01 11.56 18.03
CA PRO A 63 23.55 10.88 16.85
C PRO A 63 23.64 9.35 17.04
N GLY A 64 24.09 8.91 18.21
CA GLY A 64 24.19 7.49 18.55
C GLY A 64 22.83 6.78 18.54
N LEU A 65 21.81 7.37 19.15
CA LEU A 65 20.45 6.80 19.16
C LEU A 65 19.90 6.66 17.74
N VAL A 66 19.99 7.71 16.93
CA VAL A 66 19.48 7.71 15.56
C VAL A 66 20.20 6.68 14.69
N ALA A 67 21.54 6.58 14.82
CA ALA A 67 22.32 5.59 14.10
C ALA A 67 21.95 4.14 14.49
N VAL A 68 21.83 3.87 15.80
CA VAL A 68 21.45 2.53 16.31
C VAL A 68 20.05 2.16 15.83
N VAL A 69 19.07 3.07 15.97
CA VAL A 69 17.69 2.82 15.51
C VAL A 69 17.67 2.56 14.01
N PHE A 70 18.37 3.37 13.20
CA PHE A 70 18.43 3.18 11.75
C PHE A 70 18.96 1.80 11.35
N TRP A 71 20.14 1.42 11.83
CA TRP A 71 20.77 0.16 11.44
C TRP A 71 20.04 -1.06 12.00
N ALA A 72 19.60 -0.99 13.25
CA ALA A 72 18.82 -2.07 13.86
C ALA A 72 17.48 -2.26 13.13
N LEU A 73 16.76 -1.17 12.85
CA LEU A 73 15.48 -1.23 12.15
C LEU A 73 15.63 -1.75 10.72
N LEU A 74 16.67 -1.33 9.99
CA LEU A 74 16.94 -1.82 8.64
C LEU A 74 17.16 -3.33 8.63
N ALA A 75 18.07 -3.84 9.47
CA ALA A 75 18.38 -5.27 9.54
C ALA A 75 17.17 -6.09 10.03
N LEU A 76 16.49 -5.63 11.08
CA LEU A 76 15.36 -6.35 11.67
C LEU A 76 14.12 -6.32 10.79
N ALA A 77 13.89 -5.26 10.00
CA ALA A 77 12.80 -5.22 9.03
C ALA A 77 13.00 -6.29 7.94
N LEU A 78 14.22 -6.39 7.39
CA LEU A 78 14.55 -7.44 6.41
C LEU A 78 14.38 -8.85 7.00
N LEU A 79 14.79 -9.05 8.26
CA LEU A 79 14.60 -10.33 8.95
C LEU A 79 13.12 -10.61 9.26
N ALA A 80 12.35 -9.59 9.65
CA ALA A 80 10.92 -9.69 9.94
C ALA A 80 10.12 -10.07 8.68
N ALA A 81 10.56 -9.59 7.50
CA ALA A 81 9.97 -9.94 6.21
C ALA A 81 10.00 -11.46 5.93
N THR A 82 10.95 -12.21 6.50
CA THR A 82 11.02 -13.67 6.31
C THR A 82 9.97 -14.43 7.12
N GLY A 83 9.32 -13.79 8.10
CA GLY A 83 8.27 -14.40 8.92
C GLY A 83 8.71 -15.50 9.90
N ARG A 84 10.00 -15.61 10.22
CA ARG A 84 10.54 -16.69 11.09
C ARG A 84 10.15 -16.55 12.56
N ALA A 85 10.20 -15.34 13.11
CA ALA A 85 9.81 -15.01 14.48
C ALA A 85 8.86 -13.79 14.51
N PRO A 86 7.63 -13.93 13.96
CA PRO A 86 6.80 -12.79 13.59
C PRO A 86 6.35 -11.92 14.77
N ARG A 87 6.22 -12.50 15.97
CA ARG A 87 5.88 -11.74 17.19
C ARG A 87 7.05 -10.90 17.67
N LEU A 88 8.19 -11.54 17.96
CA LEU A 88 9.38 -10.86 18.46
C LEU A 88 9.89 -9.81 17.46
N LEU A 89 10.16 -10.23 16.23
CA LEU A 89 10.68 -9.33 15.20
C LEU A 89 9.67 -8.23 14.86
N GLY A 90 8.38 -8.57 14.80
CA GLY A 90 7.36 -7.60 14.46
C GLY A 90 7.17 -6.53 15.53
N TRP A 91 7.08 -6.91 16.81
CA TRP A 91 7.02 -5.93 17.90
C TRP A 91 8.29 -5.10 18.02
N THR A 92 9.46 -5.70 17.76
CA THR A 92 10.73 -4.97 17.77
C THR A 92 10.78 -3.94 16.64
N VAL A 93 10.40 -4.33 15.42
CA VAL A 93 10.32 -3.42 14.27
C VAL A 93 9.29 -2.32 14.53
N PHE A 94 8.13 -2.63 15.11
CA PHE A 94 7.15 -1.62 15.51
C PHE A 94 7.75 -0.61 16.49
N ALA A 95 8.37 -1.05 17.58
CA ALA A 95 8.94 -0.17 18.59
C ALA A 95 10.04 0.74 18.00
N LEU A 96 10.93 0.18 17.19
CA LEU A 96 12.00 0.92 16.52
C LEU A 96 11.46 1.90 15.48
N TYR A 97 10.48 1.49 14.67
CA TYR A 97 9.84 2.38 13.69
C TYR A 97 9.04 3.49 14.37
N PHE A 98 8.41 3.19 15.51
CA PHE A 98 7.73 4.19 16.32
C PHE A 98 8.73 5.23 16.87
N GLN A 99 9.87 4.78 17.40
CA GLN A 99 10.96 5.67 17.81
C GLN A 99 11.48 6.50 16.62
N TRP A 100 11.65 5.88 15.45
CA TRP A 100 12.03 6.57 14.22
C TRP A 100 11.06 7.71 13.85
N MET A 101 9.76 7.46 13.98
CA MET A 101 8.72 8.48 13.73
C MET A 101 8.69 9.58 14.79
N ILE A 102 8.98 9.28 16.06
CA ILE A 102 9.14 10.30 17.10
C ILE A 102 10.28 11.25 16.72
N VAL A 103 11.44 10.73 16.31
CA VAL A 103 12.57 11.56 15.84
C VAL A 103 12.16 12.40 14.63
N ALA A 104 11.53 11.78 13.64
CA ALA A 104 11.16 12.44 12.38
C ALA A 104 10.23 13.66 12.57
N MET A 105 9.27 13.55 13.48
CA MET A 105 8.12 14.47 13.62
C MET A 105 8.23 15.44 14.80
N SER A 106 9.29 15.40 15.60
CA SER A 106 9.46 16.25 16.78
C SER A 106 10.11 17.62 16.49
N TYR A 107 9.89 18.16 15.28
CA TYR A 107 10.47 19.44 14.82
C TYR A 107 9.44 20.28 14.06
N GLY A 108 8.24 20.41 14.63
CA GLY A 108 7.19 21.32 14.14
C GLY A 108 6.37 20.84 12.93
N LYS A 109 6.63 19.63 12.41
CA LYS A 109 5.85 19.04 11.32
C LYS A 109 5.49 17.59 11.64
N VAL A 110 4.20 17.29 11.63
CA VAL A 110 3.66 15.95 11.82
C VAL A 110 2.95 15.53 10.54
N ASP A 111 3.53 14.57 9.82
CA ASP A 111 2.91 14.00 8.63
C ASP A 111 2.03 12.80 8.99
N HIS A 112 0.83 12.77 8.42
CA HIS A 112 -0.17 11.72 8.70
C HIS A 112 -0.01 10.48 7.79
N ASP A 113 0.83 10.52 6.76
CA ASP A 113 0.90 9.50 5.74
C ASP A 113 1.49 8.16 6.22
N ARG A 114 2.23 8.17 7.35
CA ARG A 114 2.72 6.96 8.02
C ARG A 114 1.75 6.34 9.01
N PHE A 115 0.63 6.99 9.34
CA PHE A 115 -0.28 6.55 10.41
C PHE A 115 -0.78 5.11 10.20
N ALA A 116 -1.31 4.82 9.01
CA ALA A 116 -1.83 3.49 8.69
C ALA A 116 -0.73 2.41 8.68
N LEU A 117 0.48 2.75 8.24
CA LEU A 117 1.62 1.83 8.27
C LEU A 117 2.04 1.51 9.72
N LEU A 118 2.08 2.52 10.59
CA LEU A 118 2.39 2.34 12.01
C LEU A 118 1.37 1.42 12.70
N VAL A 119 0.07 1.58 12.38
CA VAL A 119 -0.97 0.67 12.84
C VAL A 119 -0.78 -0.75 12.29
N ALA A 120 -0.42 -0.90 11.01
CA ALA A 120 -0.12 -2.21 10.43
C ALA A 120 1.05 -2.89 11.15
N LEU A 121 2.11 -2.15 11.48
CA LEU A 121 3.27 -2.67 12.24
C LEU A 121 2.89 -3.10 13.66
N ALA A 122 1.97 -2.39 14.32
CA ALA A 122 1.45 -2.80 15.63
C ALA A 122 0.54 -4.03 15.54
N ALA A 123 -0.22 -4.17 14.44
CA ALA A 123 -1.24 -5.21 14.30
C ALA A 123 -0.68 -6.54 13.77
N LEU A 124 0.27 -6.50 12.82
CA LEU A 124 0.87 -7.70 12.21
C LEU A 124 1.44 -8.73 13.22
N PRO A 125 2.12 -8.34 14.32
CA PRO A 125 2.65 -9.27 15.30
C PRO A 125 1.55 -10.10 15.99
N THR A 126 0.34 -9.56 16.13
CA THR A 126 -0.77 -10.24 16.82
C THR A 126 -1.31 -11.44 16.01
N ALA A 127 -1.21 -11.38 14.67
CA ALA A 127 -1.66 -12.44 13.77
C ALA A 127 -0.84 -13.74 13.84
N GLY A 128 0.35 -13.72 14.46
CA GLY A 128 1.18 -14.90 14.69
C GLY A 128 1.82 -15.47 13.42
N ARG A 129 2.08 -16.79 13.42
CA ARG A 129 2.77 -17.48 12.32
C ARG A 129 1.85 -17.60 11.10
N ALA A 130 2.37 -17.17 9.95
CA ALA A 130 1.70 -17.32 8.66
C ALA A 130 2.77 -17.54 7.58
N ARG A 131 2.47 -18.43 6.62
CA ARG A 131 3.35 -18.78 5.49
C ARG A 131 2.70 -18.39 4.17
N HIS A 132 3.52 -18.03 3.19
CA HIS A 132 3.05 -17.75 1.83
C HIS A 132 2.33 -18.97 1.25
N GLY A 133 1.20 -18.74 0.57
CA GLY A 133 0.38 -19.79 -0.03
C GLY A 133 -0.48 -20.62 0.93
N ASP A 134 -0.40 -20.39 2.24
CA ASP A 134 -1.20 -21.11 3.25
C ASP A 134 -2.69 -20.73 3.14
N PRO A 135 -3.59 -21.68 2.79
CA PRO A 135 -5.02 -21.40 2.63
C PRO A 135 -5.77 -21.38 3.97
N THR A 136 -5.18 -21.84 5.08
CA THR A 136 -5.85 -21.89 6.38
C THR A 136 -6.30 -20.49 6.80
N ARG A 137 -7.57 -20.35 7.16
CA ARG A 137 -8.15 -19.06 7.54
C ARG A 137 -7.82 -18.71 9.00
N SER A 138 -7.61 -17.42 9.28
CA SER A 138 -7.25 -16.91 10.60
C SER A 138 -8.03 -15.66 10.94
N GLU A 139 -8.70 -15.67 12.09
CA GLU A 139 -9.40 -14.51 12.67
C GLU A 139 -8.44 -13.42 13.13
N ALA A 140 -7.33 -13.80 13.76
CA ALA A 140 -6.28 -12.84 14.15
C ALA A 140 -5.67 -12.14 12.92
N GLY A 141 -5.53 -12.86 11.80
CA GLY A 141 -5.18 -12.27 10.52
C GLY A 141 -6.24 -11.30 10.00
N GLY A 142 -7.52 -11.68 10.11
CA GLY A 142 -8.66 -10.84 9.76
C GLY A 142 -8.65 -9.52 10.52
N TRP A 143 -8.47 -9.59 11.84
CA TRP A 143 -8.33 -8.43 12.72
C TRP A 143 -7.17 -7.52 12.31
N ALA A 144 -5.98 -8.09 12.08
CA ALA A 144 -4.81 -7.29 11.73
C ALA A 144 -5.00 -6.52 10.41
N LEU A 145 -5.59 -7.16 9.40
CA LEU A 145 -5.94 -6.49 8.14
C LEU A 145 -7.05 -5.45 8.35
N ARG A 146 -8.12 -5.78 9.08
CA ARG A 146 -9.25 -4.86 9.26
C ARG A 146 -8.87 -3.60 10.03
N VAL A 147 -8.08 -3.73 11.10
CA VAL A 147 -7.59 -2.57 11.85
C VAL A 147 -6.68 -1.70 11.00
N THR A 148 -5.86 -2.31 10.15
CA THR A 148 -5.06 -1.57 9.16
C THR A 148 -5.95 -0.84 8.15
N GLN A 149 -6.96 -1.51 7.60
CA GLN A 149 -7.94 -0.91 6.68
C GLN A 149 -8.65 0.28 7.32
N ILE A 150 -9.08 0.15 8.58
CA ILE A 150 -9.68 1.25 9.34
C ILE A 150 -8.71 2.41 9.45
N ALA A 151 -7.44 2.16 9.79
CA ALA A 151 -6.43 3.21 9.88
C ALA A 151 -6.15 3.92 8.53
N VAL A 152 -6.16 3.19 7.42
CA VAL A 152 -6.10 3.76 6.06
C VAL A 152 -7.27 4.73 5.86
N ILE A 153 -8.49 4.30 6.14
CA ILE A 153 -9.68 5.15 5.94
C ILE A 153 -9.73 6.32 6.91
N CYS A 154 -9.33 6.12 8.16
CA CYS A 154 -9.14 7.22 9.12
C CYS A 154 -8.12 8.23 8.62
N THR A 155 -7.06 7.82 7.90
CA THR A 155 -6.07 8.76 7.35
C THR A 155 -6.75 9.72 6.36
N TYR A 156 -7.60 9.23 5.46
CA TYR A 156 -8.35 10.09 4.53
C TYR A 156 -9.37 10.96 5.26
N PHE A 157 -10.25 10.33 6.05
CA PHE A 157 -11.34 11.03 6.72
C PHE A 157 -10.82 12.12 7.67
N LEU A 158 -9.82 11.80 8.50
CA LEU A 158 -9.24 12.75 9.43
C LEU A 158 -8.40 13.81 8.72
N ALA A 159 -7.84 13.52 7.54
CA ALA A 159 -7.19 14.54 6.72
C ALA A 159 -8.21 15.57 6.22
N ALA A 160 -9.38 15.16 5.71
CA ALA A 160 -10.45 16.10 5.36
C ALA A 160 -10.98 16.87 6.57
N TRP A 161 -11.20 16.18 7.69
CA TRP A 161 -11.60 16.84 8.92
C TRP A 161 -10.57 17.90 9.36
N ALA A 162 -9.27 17.60 9.29
CA ALA A 162 -8.22 18.55 9.61
C ALA A 162 -8.23 19.76 8.66
N LYS A 163 -8.46 19.54 7.35
CA LYS A 163 -8.60 20.62 6.36
C LYS A 163 -9.74 21.57 6.75
N LEU A 164 -10.91 21.03 7.09
CA LEU A 164 -12.06 21.83 7.51
C LEU A 164 -11.84 22.51 8.86
N ARG A 165 -11.26 21.80 9.83
CA ARG A 165 -11.04 22.32 11.19
C ARG A 165 -10.04 23.47 11.22
N PHE A 166 -8.95 23.38 10.46
CA PHE A 166 -7.86 24.38 10.51
C PHE A 166 -7.92 25.39 9.37
N GLY A 167 -8.50 25.03 8.22
CA GLY A 167 -8.64 25.91 7.06
C GLY A 167 -10.05 26.50 6.87
N GLY A 168 -11.06 26.00 7.60
CA GLY A 168 -12.45 26.38 7.40
C GLY A 168 -13.03 25.90 6.06
N PRO A 169 -14.27 26.31 5.74
CA PRO A 169 -14.87 26.08 4.41
C PRO A 169 -14.03 26.66 3.27
N ASP A 170 -13.31 27.75 3.54
CA ASP A 170 -12.43 28.43 2.58
C ASP A 170 -11.27 27.55 2.09
N TRP A 171 -10.98 26.43 2.75
CA TRP A 171 -10.05 25.44 2.21
C TRP A 171 -10.49 24.95 0.81
N ALA A 172 -11.80 24.82 0.58
CA ALA A 172 -12.35 24.31 -0.67
C ALA A 172 -12.23 25.29 -1.85
N THR A 173 -12.17 26.59 -1.58
CA THR A 173 -12.17 27.66 -2.58
C THR A 173 -10.89 28.51 -2.58
N GLY A 174 -10.02 28.33 -1.59
CA GLY A 174 -8.81 29.10 -1.40
C GLY A 174 -7.63 28.64 -2.27
N SER A 175 -6.45 29.19 -1.96
CA SER A 175 -5.22 29.02 -2.74
C SER A 175 -4.37 27.82 -2.32
N VAL A 176 -4.91 26.84 -1.59
CA VAL A 176 -4.13 25.76 -0.99
C VAL A 176 -3.47 24.87 -2.05
N LEU A 177 -4.22 24.46 -3.08
CA LEU A 177 -3.62 23.70 -4.18
C LEU A 177 -2.65 24.55 -5.01
N ALA A 178 -2.98 25.82 -5.27
CA ALA A 178 -2.07 26.73 -5.99
C ALA A 178 -0.72 26.86 -5.25
N ARG A 179 -0.75 27.03 -3.92
CA ARG A 179 0.45 27.05 -3.07
C ARG A 179 1.24 25.73 -3.12
N ALA A 180 0.54 24.59 -3.20
CA ALA A 180 1.18 23.29 -3.33
C ALA A 180 1.92 23.16 -4.68
N ILE A 181 1.29 23.60 -5.77
CA ILE A 181 1.88 23.64 -7.12
C ILE A 181 3.09 24.57 -7.15
N ILE A 182 3.00 25.80 -6.63
CA ILE A 182 4.15 26.71 -6.60
C ILE A 182 5.37 26.11 -5.86
N ARG A 183 5.13 25.36 -4.78
CA ARG A 183 6.21 24.82 -3.95
C ARG A 183 6.79 23.51 -4.49
N ARG A 184 6.01 22.71 -5.22
CA ARG A 184 6.35 21.30 -5.54
C ARG A 184 5.83 20.82 -6.89
N GLY A 185 5.34 21.73 -7.72
CA GLY A 185 4.68 21.44 -8.99
C GLY A 185 5.60 20.81 -10.02
N THR A 186 4.98 20.16 -10.99
CA THR A 186 5.59 19.67 -12.23
C THR A 186 5.00 20.41 -13.42
N ASP A 187 5.57 20.22 -14.61
CA ASP A 187 5.02 20.77 -15.86
C ASP A 187 3.53 20.38 -16.08
N LEU A 188 3.14 19.18 -15.62
CA LEU A 188 1.74 18.74 -15.65
C LEU A 188 0.85 19.61 -14.75
N ALA A 189 1.34 19.99 -13.56
CA ALA A 189 0.60 20.88 -12.68
C ALA A 189 0.48 22.28 -13.27
N ASP A 190 1.49 22.78 -13.97
CA ASP A 190 1.44 24.08 -14.64
C ASP A 190 0.38 24.10 -15.76
N LEU A 191 0.25 23.01 -16.52
CA LEU A 191 -0.83 22.85 -17.50
C LEU A 191 -2.21 22.83 -16.84
N ILE A 192 -2.35 22.08 -15.74
CA ILE A 192 -3.62 21.99 -15.00
C ILE A 192 -4.00 23.35 -14.39
N ALA A 193 -3.03 24.10 -13.87
CA ALA A 193 -3.25 25.39 -13.24
C ALA A 193 -3.78 26.47 -14.20
N GLN A 194 -3.56 26.31 -15.50
CA GLN A 194 -4.08 27.21 -16.54
C GLN A 194 -5.58 27.04 -16.79
N VAL A 195 -6.17 25.91 -16.39
CA VAL A 195 -7.59 25.64 -16.61
C VAL A 195 -8.44 26.39 -15.57
N PRO A 196 -9.32 27.32 -15.99
CA PRO A 196 -10.15 28.08 -15.06
C PRO A 196 -10.95 27.18 -14.12
N TYR A 197 -10.97 27.53 -12.83
CA TYR A 197 -11.71 26.85 -11.77
C TYR A 197 -11.34 25.37 -11.48
N LEU A 198 -10.44 24.75 -12.25
CA LEU A 198 -10.13 23.32 -12.10
C LEU A 198 -9.54 22.99 -10.73
N LEU A 199 -8.71 23.87 -10.17
CA LEU A 199 -8.15 23.70 -8.83
C LEU A 199 -9.23 23.74 -7.74
N ILE A 200 -10.26 24.57 -7.90
CA ILE A 200 -11.37 24.64 -6.96
C ILE A 200 -12.20 23.35 -7.04
N VAL A 201 -12.53 22.89 -8.25
CA VAL A 201 -13.22 21.61 -8.45
C VAL A 201 -12.41 20.45 -7.86
N ALA A 202 -11.09 20.44 -8.04
CA ALA A 202 -10.21 19.45 -7.43
C ALA A 202 -10.23 19.51 -5.89
N GLN A 203 -10.23 20.70 -5.27
CA GLN A 203 -10.34 20.85 -3.82
C GLN A 203 -11.65 20.27 -3.28
N PHE A 204 -12.78 20.57 -3.92
CA PHE A 204 -14.07 19.97 -3.57
C PHE A 204 -14.07 18.45 -3.76
N GLY A 205 -13.49 17.96 -4.87
CA GLY A 205 -13.33 16.53 -5.13
C GLY A 205 -12.53 15.83 -4.04
N ILE A 206 -11.40 16.43 -3.63
CA ILE A 206 -10.55 15.94 -2.54
C ILE A 206 -11.33 15.83 -1.25
N LEU A 207 -12.00 16.91 -0.84
CA LEU A 207 -12.81 16.91 0.39
C LEU A 207 -13.92 15.85 0.33
N ALA A 208 -14.65 15.78 -0.78
CA ALA A 208 -15.76 14.87 -0.94
C ALA A 208 -15.31 13.40 -0.81
N PHE A 209 -14.27 12.98 -1.55
CA PHE A 209 -13.87 11.57 -1.49
C PHE A 209 -13.22 11.22 -0.15
N GLU A 210 -12.45 12.13 0.46
CA GLU A 210 -11.83 11.90 1.76
C GLU A 210 -12.88 11.76 2.87
N LEU A 211 -13.90 12.62 2.90
CA LEU A 211 -15.03 12.55 3.84
C LEU A 211 -15.90 11.31 3.62
N LEU A 212 -16.11 10.92 2.37
CA LEU A 212 -16.93 9.75 2.01
C LEU A 212 -16.15 8.43 2.06
N SER A 213 -14.85 8.47 2.32
CA SER A 213 -13.99 7.27 2.38
C SER A 213 -14.51 6.16 3.32
N PRO A 214 -15.19 6.42 4.47
CA PRO A 214 -15.78 5.37 5.31
C PRO A 214 -16.83 4.49 4.60
N LEU A 215 -17.49 5.03 3.56
CA LEU A 215 -18.50 4.28 2.81
C LEU A 215 -17.92 3.06 2.10
N VAL A 216 -16.59 2.99 1.90
CA VAL A 216 -15.91 1.82 1.30
C VAL A 216 -16.21 0.51 2.03
N PHE A 217 -16.50 0.57 3.34
CA PHE A 217 -16.82 -0.61 4.15
C PHE A 217 -18.24 -1.14 3.93
N LEU A 218 -19.12 -0.31 3.35
CA LEU A 218 -20.49 -0.65 3.00
C LEU A 218 -20.60 -1.18 1.57
N LEU A 219 -19.56 -0.98 0.76
CA LEU A 219 -19.55 -1.39 -0.64
C LEU A 219 -19.38 -2.91 -0.79
N PRO A 220 -20.10 -3.54 -1.75
CA PRO A 220 -19.82 -4.92 -2.11
C PRO A 220 -18.43 -5.04 -2.74
N GLU A 221 -17.87 -6.25 -2.75
CA GLU A 221 -16.46 -6.49 -3.08
C GLU A 221 -16.03 -5.91 -4.45
N ARG A 222 -16.89 -6.02 -5.47
CA ARG A 222 -16.62 -5.48 -6.81
C ARG A 222 -16.37 -3.97 -6.80
N TRP A 223 -17.21 -3.22 -6.09
CA TRP A 223 -17.14 -1.76 -6.02
C TRP A 223 -16.03 -1.32 -5.09
N ARG A 224 -15.78 -2.08 -4.01
CA ARG A 224 -14.65 -1.84 -3.11
C ARG A 224 -13.32 -1.87 -3.86
N HIS A 225 -13.06 -2.85 -4.72
CA HIS A 225 -11.81 -2.88 -5.51
C HIS A 225 -11.70 -1.69 -6.47
N ALA A 226 -12.79 -1.29 -7.11
CA ALA A 226 -12.81 -0.08 -7.95
C ALA A 226 -12.49 1.18 -7.14
N THR A 227 -13.08 1.33 -5.94
CA THR A 227 -12.79 2.44 -5.01
C THR A 227 -11.32 2.45 -4.57
N ILE A 228 -10.74 1.29 -4.25
CA ILE A 228 -9.31 1.20 -3.91
C ILE A 228 -8.45 1.56 -5.12
N GLY A 229 -8.83 1.13 -6.33
CA GLY A 229 -8.19 1.56 -7.57
C GLY A 229 -8.22 3.08 -7.76
N PHE A 230 -9.38 3.70 -7.53
CA PHE A 230 -9.52 5.16 -7.52
C PHE A 230 -8.60 5.83 -6.49
N PHE A 231 -8.51 5.30 -5.26
CA PHE A 231 -7.58 5.83 -4.25
C PHE A 231 -6.12 5.76 -4.71
N TYR A 232 -5.69 4.65 -5.32
CA TYR A 232 -4.35 4.58 -5.92
C TYR A 232 -4.16 5.63 -7.02
N SER A 233 -5.13 5.78 -7.92
CA SER A 233 -5.07 6.78 -9.01
C SER A 233 -4.97 8.21 -8.48
N PHE A 234 -5.68 8.54 -7.40
CA PHE A 234 -5.57 9.83 -6.74
C PHE A 234 -4.12 10.13 -6.30
N HIS A 235 -3.44 9.15 -5.71
CA HIS A 235 -2.04 9.31 -5.29
C HIS A 235 -1.07 9.37 -6.48
N VAL A 236 -1.36 8.64 -7.56
CA VAL A 236 -0.59 8.73 -8.81
C VAL A 236 -0.70 10.15 -9.40
N VAL A 237 -1.90 10.72 -9.45
CA VAL A 237 -2.09 12.11 -9.90
C VAL A 237 -1.37 13.08 -8.94
N THR A 238 -1.45 12.85 -7.63
CA THR A 238 -0.79 13.70 -6.63
C THR A 238 0.73 13.72 -6.80
N ILE A 239 1.38 12.56 -6.99
CA ILE A 239 2.82 12.52 -7.21
C ILE A 239 3.21 13.09 -8.57
N ALA A 240 2.40 12.85 -9.61
CA ALA A 240 2.64 13.37 -10.96
C ALA A 240 2.51 14.89 -11.03
N THR A 241 1.69 15.51 -10.17
CA THR A 241 1.43 16.95 -10.18
C THR A 241 2.26 17.71 -9.17
N ILE A 242 2.36 17.25 -7.91
CA ILE A 242 3.00 18.01 -6.83
C ILE A 242 4.10 17.24 -6.09
N THR A 243 4.58 16.14 -6.68
CA THR A 243 5.70 15.31 -6.18
C THR A 243 5.58 14.87 -4.71
N ILE A 244 4.37 14.86 -4.14
CA ILE A 244 4.14 14.37 -2.79
C ILE A 244 3.89 12.88 -2.86
N SER A 245 4.73 12.11 -2.17
CA SER A 245 4.57 10.66 -2.05
C SER A 245 3.84 10.30 -0.76
N PHE A 246 2.84 9.43 -0.89
CA PHE A 246 2.13 8.76 0.20
C PHE A 246 2.42 7.25 0.22
N ALA A 247 3.61 6.85 -0.23
CA ALA A 247 3.97 5.43 -0.36
C ALA A 247 3.71 4.58 0.91
N PRO A 248 3.97 5.04 2.16
CA PRO A 248 3.63 4.28 3.36
C PRO A 248 2.13 3.99 3.48
N HIS A 249 1.31 4.98 3.17
CA HIS A 249 -0.15 4.86 3.17
C HIS A 249 -0.62 3.88 2.10
N LEU A 250 -0.05 3.96 0.89
CA LEU A 250 -0.34 3.04 -0.21
C LEU A 250 0.00 1.59 0.15
N VAL A 251 1.14 1.36 0.80
CA VAL A 251 1.50 0.02 1.28
C VAL A 251 0.50 -0.49 2.31
N ALA A 252 0.09 0.32 3.29
CA ALA A 252 -0.96 -0.07 4.23
C ALA A 252 -2.31 -0.34 3.53
N MET A 253 -2.65 0.41 2.48
CA MET A 253 -3.86 0.25 1.68
C MET A 253 -3.92 -1.08 0.92
N THR A 254 -2.78 -1.74 0.68
CA THR A 254 -2.78 -3.11 0.14
C THR A 254 -3.48 -4.13 1.06
N SER A 255 -3.75 -3.80 2.32
CA SER A 255 -4.58 -4.61 3.23
C SER A 255 -6.00 -4.86 2.70
N PHE A 256 -6.51 -4.03 1.77
CA PHE A 256 -7.77 -4.26 1.07
C PHE A 256 -7.69 -5.30 -0.06
N LEU A 257 -6.48 -5.62 -0.53
CA LEU A 257 -6.26 -6.44 -1.72
C LEU A 257 -6.08 -7.92 -1.36
N PRO A 258 -6.48 -8.86 -2.24
CA PRO A 258 -6.27 -10.29 -2.04
C PRO A 258 -4.83 -10.69 -2.39
N LEU A 259 -3.86 -10.25 -1.57
CA LEU A 259 -2.41 -10.39 -1.84
C LEU A 259 -1.94 -11.84 -1.99
N GLU A 260 -2.63 -12.82 -1.40
CA GLU A 260 -2.37 -14.25 -1.57
C GLU A 260 -2.59 -14.76 -3.00
N LYS A 261 -3.37 -14.01 -3.80
CA LYS A 261 -3.59 -14.33 -5.22
C LYS A 261 -2.45 -13.82 -6.11
N LEU A 262 -1.60 -12.93 -5.60
CA LEU A 262 -0.45 -12.40 -6.34
C LEU A 262 0.68 -13.44 -6.31
N ARG A 263 0.90 -14.12 -7.43
CA ARG A 263 1.98 -15.12 -7.61
C ARG A 263 2.99 -14.65 -8.68
N PRO A 264 3.74 -13.57 -8.43
CA PRO A 264 4.65 -12.99 -9.43
C PRO A 264 5.74 -13.99 -9.87
N LEU A 265 6.25 -14.79 -8.94
CA LEU A 265 7.27 -15.81 -9.25
C LEU A 265 6.71 -16.98 -10.09
N ASP A 266 5.46 -17.40 -9.87
CA ASP A 266 4.84 -18.42 -10.71
C ASP A 266 4.59 -17.90 -12.12
N ARG A 267 4.20 -16.63 -12.26
CA ARG A 267 4.06 -15.96 -13.56
C ARG A 267 5.41 -15.85 -14.28
N LEU A 268 6.47 -15.44 -13.58
CA LEU A 268 7.82 -15.34 -14.14
C LEU A 268 8.38 -16.72 -14.54
N ARG A 269 8.14 -17.75 -13.72
CA ARG A 269 8.51 -19.15 -14.04
C ARG A 269 7.75 -19.67 -15.25
N ARG A 270 6.47 -19.34 -15.41
CA ARG A 270 5.68 -19.68 -16.61
C ARG A 270 6.19 -18.96 -17.86
N LEU A 271 6.57 -17.69 -17.74
CA LEU A 271 7.18 -16.94 -18.84
C LEU A 271 8.54 -17.52 -19.25
N ARG A 272 9.33 -17.99 -18.28
CA ARG A 272 10.63 -18.63 -18.51
C ARG A 272 10.53 -20.07 -19.02
N ARG A 273 9.43 -20.78 -18.74
CA ARG A 273 9.12 -22.13 -19.23
C ARG A 273 8.38 -22.14 -20.57
N ARG A 274 8.25 -21.00 -21.24
CA ARG A 274 7.72 -20.97 -22.60
C ARG A 274 8.83 -21.52 -23.50
N ASP A 275 8.82 -22.82 -23.72
CA ASP A 275 9.73 -23.49 -24.64
C ASP A 275 9.61 -22.83 -26.04
N PRO A 276 10.70 -22.70 -26.80
CA PRO A 276 10.63 -22.25 -28.18
C PRO A 276 9.68 -23.19 -28.95
N PRO A 277 8.89 -22.66 -29.91
CA PRO A 277 8.00 -23.51 -30.71
C PRO A 277 8.84 -24.64 -31.32
N ASN A 278 8.42 -25.90 -31.10
CA ASN A 278 9.03 -27.05 -31.77
C ASN A 278 9.06 -26.74 -33.27
N PRO A 279 10.22 -26.90 -33.96
CA PRO A 279 10.25 -26.78 -35.39
C PRO A 279 9.29 -27.82 -35.95
N VAL A 280 8.30 -27.34 -36.71
CA VAL A 280 7.33 -28.17 -37.41
C VAL A 280 8.14 -29.09 -38.34
N ASP A 281 8.00 -30.39 -38.10
CA ASP A 281 8.66 -31.44 -38.87
C ASP A 281 8.05 -31.47 -40.28
N HIS A 282 8.61 -30.70 -41.21
CA HIS A 282 8.26 -30.72 -42.63
C HIS A 282 8.92 -31.92 -43.31
N THR A 283 8.59 -33.14 -42.87
CA THR A 283 9.09 -34.35 -43.51
C THR A 283 8.08 -35.49 -43.43
N ALA A 284 7.03 -35.41 -44.26
CA ALA A 284 6.32 -36.58 -44.79
C ALA A 284 5.53 -36.16 -46.04
N GLY A 285 6.19 -36.18 -47.20
CA GLY A 285 5.47 -36.33 -48.46
C GLY A 285 5.06 -37.77 -48.64
N GLN A 286 3.90 -38.02 -49.25
CA GLN A 286 3.79 -38.92 -50.41
C GLN A 286 2.35 -38.95 -50.94
N ALA A 287 2.30 -39.00 -52.26
CA ALA A 287 1.13 -38.97 -53.12
C ALA A 287 0.23 -40.19 -52.95
N VAL A 288 -1.08 -40.00 -53.03
CA VAL A 288 -2.01 -41.04 -53.44
C VAL A 288 -3.02 -40.44 -54.42
N THR A 289 -3.00 -41.02 -55.61
CA THR A 289 -3.87 -40.83 -56.77
C THR A 289 -5.32 -41.25 -56.48
N THR A 290 -6.29 -40.43 -56.90
CA THR A 290 -7.68 -40.82 -57.12
C THR A 290 -7.81 -41.63 -58.41
N PRO A 291 -8.71 -42.64 -58.46
CA PRO A 291 -9.97 -42.49 -59.20
C PRO A 291 -11.17 -43.22 -58.54
N VAL A 292 -12.34 -42.58 -58.48
CA VAL A 292 -13.53 -42.77 -59.35
C VAL A 292 -14.61 -43.63 -58.67
N ASP A 293 -15.81 -43.02 -58.59
CA ASP A 293 -17.18 -43.54 -58.57
C ASP A 293 -17.46 -44.93 -57.97
N ASP A 294 -18.41 -45.01 -57.02
CA ASP A 294 -19.70 -45.58 -57.39
C ASP A 294 -20.84 -45.25 -56.43
N VAL A 295 -22.01 -45.22 -57.03
CA VAL A 295 -23.35 -44.92 -56.55
C VAL A 295 -23.94 -46.15 -55.85
N ARG A 296 -24.76 -45.94 -54.81
CA ARG A 296 -26.05 -46.63 -54.49
C ARG A 296 -26.23 -46.81 -52.97
N ALA A 297 -27.19 -46.09 -52.40
CA ALA A 297 -28.61 -46.46 -52.27
C ALA A 297 -28.86 -47.34 -51.03
N THR A 298 -29.36 -46.67 -50.00
CA THR A 298 -30.06 -47.22 -48.84
C THR A 298 -31.35 -47.94 -49.25
N PRO A 299 -31.66 -49.06 -48.59
CA PRO A 299 -33.05 -49.38 -48.30
C PRO A 299 -33.28 -49.60 -46.79
N LEU A 300 -34.31 -48.94 -46.28
CA LEU A 300 -35.14 -49.37 -45.14
C LEU A 300 -36.28 -50.28 -45.69
N PRO A 301 -37.12 -50.95 -44.87
CA PRO A 301 -37.01 -51.35 -43.46
C PRO A 301 -37.59 -52.78 -43.16
N GLN A 302 -37.64 -53.09 -41.85
CA GLN A 302 -38.53 -54.02 -41.12
C GLN A 302 -38.31 -55.53 -41.20
N SER A 303 -37.97 -56.09 -40.03
CA SER A 303 -38.90 -56.89 -39.20
C SER A 303 -38.51 -56.74 -37.74
#